data_AF-A0A4Z0V1X9-F1
#
_entry.id   AF-A0A4Z0V1X9-F1
#
_cell.length_a   1.000
_cell.length_b   1.000
_cell.length_c   1.000
_cell.angle_alpha   90.00
_cell.angle_beta   90.00
_cell.angle_gamma   90.00
#
_symmetry.space_group_name_H-M   'P 1'
#
loop_
_entity.id
_entity.type
_entity.pdbx_description
1 polymer ?
#
loop_
_entity_poly.entity_id
_entity_poly.type
_entity_poly.pdbx_seq_one_letter_code
_entity_poly.pdbx_strand_id
1 'polypeptide(L)' 'MHVHQTKPIEGSRQRYWYFSSISAVYTVLSAEQVGASKGYLLHAGLSGNGSIMTKHAIIKQSTLISKVIRGLAERL' A
#
# COMPACT_ATOMS: atom_id res chain seq x y z
N MET A 1 -1.12 -3.94 -1.75
CA MET A 1 -1.56 -2.73 -1.01
C MET A 1 -1.44 -1.52 -1.91
N HIS A 2 -2.51 -0.77 -2.09
CA HIS A 2 -2.51 0.50 -2.83
C HIS A 2 -2.71 1.65 -1.84
N VAL A 3 -1.80 2.63 -1.84
CA VAL A 3 -1.87 3.84 -1.01
C VAL A 3 -2.00 5.03 -1.94
N HIS A 4 -3.15 5.68 -1.90
CA HIS A 4 -3.42 6.93 -2.61
C HIS A 4 -3.31 8.10 -1.63
N GLN A 5 -2.29 8.94 -1.80
CA GLN A 5 -2.05 10.11 -0.99
C GLN A 5 -3.00 11.26 -1.34
N THR A 6 -3.89 11.59 -0.41
CA THR A 6 -4.81 12.74 -0.53
C THR A 6 -4.07 14.06 -0.27
N LYS A 7 -3.08 14.05 0.63
CA LYS A 7 -2.15 15.17 0.83
C LYS A 7 -0.81 14.92 0.11
N PRO A 8 -0.21 15.97 -0.51
CA PRO A 8 1.09 15.81 -1.14
C PRO A 8 2.15 15.45 -0.11
N ILE A 9 3.09 14.59 -0.50
CA ILE A 9 4.33 14.39 0.23
C ILE A 9 5.32 15.43 -0.30
N GLU A 10 5.94 16.17 0.62
CA GLU A 10 6.96 17.15 0.26
C GLU A 10 8.08 16.51 -0.59
N GLY A 11 8.50 17.19 -1.65
CA GLY A 11 9.51 16.69 -2.57
C GLY A 11 9.06 15.56 -3.51
N SER A 12 7.78 15.14 -3.49
CA SER A 12 7.27 14.11 -4.39
C SER A 12 6.00 14.53 -5.14
N ARG A 13 6.01 14.33 -6.46
CA ARG A 13 4.80 14.43 -7.30
C ARG A 13 3.98 13.14 -7.29
N GLN A 14 4.52 12.05 -6.74
CA GLN A 14 3.88 10.75 -6.74
C GLN A 14 2.76 10.67 -5.69
N ARG A 15 1.55 10.35 -6.15
CA ARG A 15 0.36 10.22 -5.30
C ARG A 15 -0.08 8.79 -5.07
N TYR A 16 0.33 7.85 -5.94
CA TYR A 16 -0.09 6.46 -5.88
C TYR A 16 1.11 5.57 -5.63
N TRP A 17 1.00 4.72 -4.62
CA TRP A 17 2.06 3.81 -4.20
C TRP A 17 1.50 2.40 -4.08
N TYR A 18 2.29 1.42 -4.54
CA TYR A 18 1.93 0.01 -4.49
C TYR A 18 2.96 -0.76 -3.68
N PHE A 19 2.48 -1.53 -2.70
CA PHE A 19 3.32 -2.29 -1.78
C PHE A 19 2.82 -3.73 -1.66
N SER A 20 3.74 -4.65 -1.36
CA SER A 20 3.42 -6.07 -1.14
C SER A 20 2.66 -6.33 0.17
N SER A 21 2.79 -5.47 1.17
CA SER A 21 2.17 -5.64 2.49
C SER A 21 2.04 -4.31 3.24
N ILE A 22 1.31 -4.30 4.37
CA ILE A 22 1.25 -3.15 5.28
C ILE A 22 2.66 -2.84 5.82
N SER A 23 3.46 -3.84 6.17
CA SER A 23 4.84 -3.64 6.64
C SER A 23 5.71 -2.92 5.60
N ALA A 24 5.57 -3.25 4.31
CA ALA A 24 6.32 -2.60 3.23
C ALA A 24 5.90 -1.14 3.00
N VAL A 25 4.69 -0.74 3.37
CA VAL A 25 4.29 0.69 3.36
C VAL A 25 5.23 1.48 4.27
N TYR A 26 5.47 0.98 5.48
CA TYR A 26 6.25 1.68 6.51
C TYR A 26 7.78 1.59 6.33
N THR A 27 8.26 0.90 5.29
CA THR A 27 9.67 0.98 4.87
C THR A 27 9.95 2.16 3.95
N VAL A 28 8.91 2.78 3.39
CA VAL A 28 9.02 3.90 2.43
C VAL A 28 8.29 5.15 2.94
N LEU A 29 7.10 4.98 3.54
CA LEU A 29 6.26 6.06 4.02
C LEU A 29 6.25 6.11 5.55
N SER A 30 6.34 7.30 6.12
CA SER A 30 6.19 7.50 7.57
C SER A 30 4.73 7.40 8.01
N ALA A 31 4.51 7.14 9.30
CA ALA A 31 3.15 7.15 9.87
C ALA A 31 2.46 8.50 9.73
N GLU A 32 3.23 9.59 9.73
CA GLU A 32 2.70 10.92 9.46
C GLU A 32 2.22 11.04 8.01
N GLN A 33 3.04 10.64 7.03
CA GLN A 33 2.67 10.66 5.61
C GLN A 33 1.47 9.75 5.32
N VAL A 34 1.35 8.61 6.00
CA VAL A 34 0.19 7.70 5.88
C VAL A 34 -1.02 8.24 6.65
N GLY A 35 -0.81 9.07 7.68
CA GLY A 35 -1.87 9.56 8.57
C GLY A 35 -2.37 8.52 9.58
N ALA A 36 -1.65 7.40 9.75
CA ALA A 36 -1.97 6.32 10.67
C ALA A 36 -0.72 5.50 11.05
N SER A 37 -0.73 4.88 12.24
CA SER A 37 0.34 3.98 12.69
C SER A 37 0.23 2.59 12.07
N LYS A 38 1.37 1.86 12.01
CA LYS A 38 1.41 0.48 11.52
C LYS A 38 0.48 -0.44 12.31
N GLY A 39 0.51 -0.33 13.64
CA GLY A 39 -0.35 -1.12 14.53
C GLY A 39 -1.83 -0.90 14.24
N TYR A 40 -2.24 0.36 14.06
CA TYR A 40 -3.62 0.66 13.66
C TYR A 40 -3.99 -0.01 12.33
N LEU A 41 -3.19 0.17 11.28
CA LEU A 41 -3.51 -0.40 9.96
C LEU A 41 -3.56 -1.93 9.95
N LEU A 42 -2.73 -2.61 10.75
CA LEU A 42 -2.78 -4.07 10.89
C LEU A 42 -4.12 -4.58 11.42
N HIS A 43 -4.85 -3.76 12.18
CA HIS A 43 -6.13 -4.12 12.81
C HIS A 43 -7.32 -3.34 12.23
N ALA A 44 -7.10 -2.48 11.25
CA ALA A 44 -8.13 -1.61 10.67
C ALA A 44 -9.06 -2.31 9.67
N GLY A 45 -9.12 -3.65 9.62
CA GLY A 45 -10.05 -4.36 8.73
C GLY A 45 -9.74 -4.23 7.24
N LEU A 46 -8.46 -4.17 6.85
CA LEU A 46 -8.05 -4.14 5.45
C LEU A 46 -8.22 -5.49 4.73
N SER A 47 -8.34 -6.60 5.48
CA SER A 47 -8.57 -7.94 4.92
C SER A 47 -9.84 -8.00 4.06
N GLY A 48 -9.85 -8.86 3.03
CA GLY A 48 -11.05 -9.06 2.19
C GLY A 48 -11.35 -7.92 1.21
N ASN A 49 -10.31 -7.23 0.72
CA ASN A 49 -10.40 -6.03 -0.13
C ASN A 49 -10.93 -4.77 0.59
N GLY A 50 -10.70 -4.67 1.91
CA GLY A 50 -11.06 -3.50 2.70
C GLY A 50 -10.31 -2.23 2.26
N SER A 51 -10.94 -1.10 2.55
CA SER A 51 -10.39 0.24 2.30
C SER A 51 -10.48 1.07 3.56
N ILE A 52 -9.40 1.76 3.91
CA ILE A 52 -9.34 2.68 5.04
C ILE A 52 -8.90 4.05 4.55
N MET A 53 -9.63 5.08 4.95
CA MET A 53 -9.26 6.47 4.71
C MET A 53 -8.70 7.06 6.00
N THR A 54 -7.54 7.69 5.89
CA THR A 54 -6.93 8.48 6.95
C THR A 54 -7.02 9.97 6.58
N LYS A 55 -6.52 10.84 7.46
CA LYS A 55 -6.36 12.26 7.17
C LYS A 55 -5.43 12.58 5.98
N HIS A 56 -4.59 11.62 5.56
CA HIS A 56 -3.54 11.84 4.56
C HIS A 56 -3.59 10.89 3.36
N ALA A 57 -4.21 9.71 3.50
CA ALA A 57 -4.20 8.68 2.47
C ALA A 57 -5.49 7.86 2.44
N ILE A 58 -5.78 7.26 1.29
CA ILE A 58 -6.70 6.14 1.13
C ILE A 58 -5.85 4.88 0.93
N ILE A 59 -5.98 3.91 1.83
CA ILE A 59 -5.27 2.64 1.82
C ILE A 59 -6.24 1.53 1.43
N LYS A 60 -5.91 0.76 0.40
CA LYS A 60 -6.70 -0.37 -0.08
C LYS A 60 -5.87 -1.64 -0.08
N GLN A 61 -6.42 -2.72 0.48
CA GLN A 61 -5.93 -4.05 0.15
C GLN A 61 -6.56 -4.45 -1.18
N SER A 62 -5.74 -4.91 -2.11
CA SER A 62 -6.20 -5.31 -3.43
C SER A 62 -5.29 -6.43 -3.93
N THR A 63 -5.87 -7.37 -4.66
CA THR A 63 -5.10 -8.41 -5.35
C THR A 63 -4.27 -7.77 -6.46
N LEU A 64 -2.97 -8.02 -6.45
CA LEU A 64 -2.11 -7.64 -7.57
C LEU A 64 -2.40 -8.57 -8.75
N ILE A 65 -3.03 -8.05 -9.79
CA ILE A 65 -3.20 -8.75 -11.05
C ILE A 65 -1.98 -8.43 -11.91
N SER A 66 -1.15 -9.43 -12.17
CA SER A 66 0.03 -9.29 -13.03
C SER A 66 -0.02 -10.30 -14.16
N LYS A 67 0.63 -9.99 -15.29
CA LYS A 67 0.81 -10.94 -16.39
C LYS A 67 1.76 -12.02 -15.92
N VAL A 68 1.26 -13.24 -15.69
CA VAL A 68 2.13 -14.40 -15.46
C VAL A 68 2.83 -14.70 -16.77
N ILE A 69 4.13 -14.41 -16.88
CA ILE A 69 4.96 -15.03 -17.92
C ILE A 69 5.24 -16.46 -17.45
N ARG A 70 4.31 -17.38 -17.72
CA ARG A 70 4.56 -18.82 -17.56
C ARG A 70 5.60 -19.20 -18.60
N GLY A 71 6.86 -19.35 -18.19
CA GLY A 71 7.94 -19.73 -19.11
C GLY A 71 9.36 -19.71 -18.53
N LEU A 72 9.57 -19.14 -17.33
CA LEU A 72 10.89 -19.12 -16.69
C LEU A 72 10.98 -19.93 -15.38
N ALA A 73 9.88 -20.50 -14.90
CA ALA A 73 9.84 -21.24 -13.63
C ALA A 73 9.99 -22.77 -13.78
N GLU A 74 10.24 -23.29 -14.99
CA GLU A 74 10.38 -24.75 -15.24
C GLU A 74 11.79 -25.16 -15.72
N ARG A 75 12.84 -24.38 -15.43
CA ARG A 75 14.22 -24.74 -15.78
C ARG A 75 15.21 -24.63 -14.62
N LEU A 76 14.86 -25.25 -13.48
CA LEU A 76 15.81 -25.73 -12.48
C LEU A 76 15.37 -27.10 -11.97
#